data_AF-L0L049-F1
#
_entry.id   AF-L0L049-F1
#
_cell.length_a   1.000
_cell.length_b   1.000
_cell.length_c   1.000
_cell.angle_alpha   90.00
_cell.angle_beta   90.00
_cell.angle_gamma   90.00
#
_symmetry.space_group_name_H-M   'P 1'
#
loop_
_entity.id
_entity.type
_entity.pdbx_description
1 polymer ?
#
loop_
_entity_poly.entity_id
_entity_poly.type
_entity_poly.pdbx_seq_one_letter_code
_entity_poly.pdbx_strand_id
1 'polypeptide(L)'
;MDPRISKALDWIDIQQPDSTKEISRVVWARGAWKLPSRHTARLVWLKGNPPWGGNVRETARVISSLFHMGLIFPDAGQWLLSQKKEGSWDRNVYDTTYSLIALADMGIHDPEGCRWLFDNYGPEWEHPGTTALVIMALVKQGATQDEYRDLIDGRARWLLEKRGPDGGWKNIATSNIVMQSLLMIGLREELKVSIDWLMQAQNSEGFWGIGEDSIVASSLSLITLALWHL
;
A
#
# COMPACT_ATOMS: atom_id res chain seq x y z
N MET A 1 -7.95 11.24 -19.23
CA MET A 1 -7.09 11.23 -18.03
C MET A 1 -6.81 12.68 -17.67
N ASP A 2 -6.86 13.05 -16.38
CA ASP A 2 -6.55 14.42 -15.93
C ASP A 2 -5.09 14.78 -16.31
N PRO A 3 -4.80 15.98 -16.85
CA PRO A 3 -3.44 16.37 -17.24
C PRO A 3 -2.41 16.28 -16.12
N ARG A 4 -2.80 16.52 -14.86
CA ARG A 4 -1.91 16.38 -13.69
C ARG A 4 -1.49 14.93 -13.47
N ILE A 5 -2.41 14.00 -13.68
CA ILE A 5 -2.15 12.56 -13.58
C ILE A 5 -1.21 12.12 -14.71
N SER A 6 -1.47 12.55 -15.95
CA SER A 6 -0.59 12.25 -17.09
C SER A 6 0.83 12.77 -16.85
N LYS A 7 0.97 14.00 -16.37
CA LYS A 7 2.27 14.60 -16.06
C LYS A 7 3.05 13.80 -15.01
N ALA A 8 2.39 13.33 -13.97
CA ALA A 8 3.02 12.50 -12.94
C ALA A 8 3.41 11.10 -13.46
N LEU A 9 2.60 10.51 -14.33
CA LEU A 9 2.91 9.23 -14.97
C LEU A 9 4.12 9.35 -15.91
N ASP A 10 4.24 10.45 -16.65
CA ASP A 10 5.42 10.73 -17.48
C ASP A 10 6.66 10.97 -16.61
N TRP A 11 6.50 11.76 -15.53
CA TRP A 11 7.59 12.02 -14.60
C TRP A 11 8.11 10.74 -13.96
N ILE A 12 7.23 9.83 -13.51
CA ILE A 12 7.66 8.60 -12.84
C ILE A 12 8.30 7.58 -13.80
N ASP A 13 7.88 7.57 -15.07
CA ASP A 13 8.41 6.65 -16.08
C ASP A 13 9.88 6.92 -16.41
N ILE A 14 10.34 8.17 -16.29
CA ILE A 14 11.75 8.52 -16.54
C ILE A 14 12.66 8.33 -15.32
N GLN A 15 12.10 8.13 -14.12
CA GLN A 15 12.90 7.96 -12.90
C GLN A 15 13.70 6.66 -12.90
N GLN A 16 14.78 6.64 -12.11
CA GLN A 16 15.66 5.49 -11.92
C GLN A 16 15.67 5.07 -10.45
N PRO A 17 14.56 4.48 -9.93
CA PRO A 17 14.49 4.01 -8.56
C PRO A 17 15.60 3.00 -8.27
N ASP A 18 16.24 3.08 -7.11
CA ASP A 18 17.41 2.25 -6.79
C ASP A 18 17.11 1.14 -5.77
N SER A 19 16.09 1.34 -4.93
CA SER A 19 15.69 0.42 -3.88
C SER A 19 14.49 -0.45 -4.28
N THR A 20 14.41 -1.66 -3.73
CA THR A 20 13.26 -2.57 -3.93
C THR A 20 11.94 -1.89 -3.58
N LYS A 21 11.91 -1.10 -2.50
CA LYS A 21 10.76 -0.29 -2.08
C LYS A 21 10.30 0.65 -3.19
N GLU A 22 11.20 1.46 -3.74
CA GLU A 22 10.84 2.42 -4.80
C GLU A 22 10.40 1.73 -6.07
N ILE A 23 11.18 0.75 -6.54
CA ILE A 23 10.89 -0.02 -7.76
C ILE A 23 9.50 -0.66 -7.65
N SER A 24 9.18 -1.28 -6.51
CA SER A 24 7.86 -1.88 -6.24
C SER A 24 6.74 -0.85 -6.30
N ARG A 25 6.96 0.36 -5.76
CA ARG A 25 5.95 1.43 -5.77
C ARG A 25 5.71 1.97 -7.17
N VAL A 26 6.75 2.16 -7.98
CA VAL A 26 6.62 2.56 -9.39
C VAL A 26 5.85 1.49 -10.18
N VAL A 27 6.20 0.21 -10.00
CA VAL A 27 5.52 -0.90 -10.69
C VAL A 27 4.05 -0.96 -10.30
N TRP A 28 3.73 -0.86 -9.01
CA TRP A 28 2.33 -0.82 -8.57
C TRP A 28 1.59 0.39 -9.15
N ALA A 29 2.15 1.59 -9.07
CA ALA A 29 1.52 2.79 -9.62
C ALA A 29 1.16 2.63 -11.10
N ARG A 30 2.08 2.09 -11.91
CA ARG A 30 1.83 1.80 -13.33
C ARG A 30 0.74 0.74 -13.52
N GLY A 31 0.79 -0.35 -12.76
CA GLY A 31 -0.22 -1.41 -12.79
C GLY A 31 -1.63 -0.93 -12.41
N ALA A 32 -1.76 -0.05 -11.42
CA ALA A 32 -3.04 0.55 -11.02
C ALA A 32 -3.71 1.33 -12.16
N TRP A 33 -2.91 1.92 -13.06
CA TRP A 33 -3.36 2.60 -14.27
C TRP A 33 -3.42 1.69 -15.52
N LYS A 34 -3.18 0.38 -15.37
CA LYS A 34 -3.11 -0.61 -16.46
C LYS A 34 -2.07 -0.25 -17.52
N LEU A 35 -0.96 0.33 -17.10
CA LEU A 35 0.14 0.74 -17.96
C LEU A 35 1.36 -0.17 -17.76
N PRO A 36 2.15 -0.46 -18.80
CA PRO A 36 3.38 -1.25 -18.67
C PRO A 36 4.40 -0.50 -17.81
N SER A 37 5.29 -1.21 -17.11
CA SER A 37 6.41 -0.60 -16.40
C SER A 37 7.71 -1.27 -16.79
N ARG A 38 8.69 -0.48 -17.25
CA ARG A 38 10.05 -0.98 -17.54
C ARG A 38 10.72 -1.59 -16.30
N HIS A 39 10.26 -1.20 -15.11
CA HIS A 39 10.78 -1.67 -13.83
C HIS A 39 10.22 -3.04 -13.43
N THR A 40 9.17 -3.55 -14.08
CA THR A 40 8.61 -4.88 -13.79
C THR A 40 9.64 -5.97 -14.05
N ALA A 41 10.34 -5.93 -15.18
CA ALA A 41 11.40 -6.90 -15.50
C ALA A 41 12.54 -6.87 -14.46
N ARG A 42 12.85 -5.69 -13.92
CA ARG A 42 13.87 -5.53 -12.87
C ARG A 42 13.46 -6.24 -11.57
N LEU A 43 12.20 -6.13 -11.14
CA LEU A 43 11.72 -6.88 -9.96
C LEU A 43 11.77 -8.38 -10.17
N VAL A 44 11.39 -8.86 -11.35
CA VAL A 44 11.47 -10.29 -11.68
C VAL A 44 12.92 -10.78 -11.66
N TRP A 45 13.85 -10.01 -12.24
CA TRP A 45 15.27 -10.34 -12.25
C TRP A 45 15.89 -10.35 -10.85
N LEU A 46 15.50 -9.41 -9.98
CA LEU A 46 15.99 -9.31 -8.59
C LEU A 46 15.42 -10.37 -7.64
N LYS A 47 14.53 -11.26 -8.10
CA LYS A 47 13.85 -12.21 -7.22
C LYS A 47 14.83 -13.08 -6.44
N GLY A 48 15.83 -13.72 -7.05
CA GLY A 48 16.80 -14.53 -6.30
C GLY A 48 16.19 -15.66 -5.44
N ASN A 49 17.03 -16.25 -4.56
CA ASN A 49 16.64 -17.25 -3.56
C ASN A 49 17.56 -17.10 -2.32
N PRO A 50 17.05 -16.68 -1.15
CA PRO A 50 15.64 -16.38 -0.83
C PRO A 50 15.09 -15.17 -1.63
N PRO A 51 13.77 -15.10 -1.86
CA PRO A 51 13.15 -14.06 -2.68
C PRO A 51 13.46 -12.65 -2.15
N TRP A 52 13.85 -11.76 -3.07
CA TRP A 52 14.22 -10.36 -2.86
C TRP A 52 15.08 -10.12 -1.62
N GLY A 53 16.12 -10.95 -1.46
CA GLY A 53 17.09 -10.85 -0.38
C GLY A 53 16.64 -11.47 0.95
N GLY A 54 15.53 -12.20 0.96
CA GLY A 54 15.01 -12.87 2.15
C GLY A 54 14.39 -11.93 3.18
N ASN A 55 14.14 -10.67 2.82
CA ASN A 55 13.41 -9.74 3.67
C ASN A 55 11.89 -9.93 3.45
N VAL A 56 11.16 -10.23 4.52
CA VAL A 56 9.71 -10.47 4.50
C VAL A 56 8.95 -9.28 3.92
N ARG A 57 9.24 -8.07 4.43
CA ARG A 57 8.53 -6.85 4.05
C ARG A 57 8.77 -6.48 2.60
N GLU A 58 10.01 -6.54 2.15
CA GLU A 58 10.35 -6.24 0.75
C GLU A 58 9.73 -7.29 -0.18
N THR A 59 9.78 -8.57 0.19
CA THR A 59 9.11 -9.64 -0.57
C THR A 59 7.62 -9.40 -0.71
N ALA A 60 6.93 -9.08 0.39
CA ALA A 60 5.50 -8.79 0.37
C ALA A 60 5.14 -7.58 -0.51
N ARG A 61 5.96 -6.52 -0.48
CA ARG A 61 5.80 -5.36 -1.37
C ARG A 61 5.93 -5.73 -2.83
N VAL A 62 6.95 -6.51 -3.17
CA VAL A 62 7.16 -6.92 -4.56
C VAL A 62 6.02 -7.80 -5.04
N ILE A 63 5.60 -8.79 -4.26
CA ILE A 63 4.45 -9.65 -4.57
C ILE A 63 3.22 -8.80 -4.91
N SER A 64 2.86 -7.86 -4.03
CA SER A 64 1.68 -6.99 -4.23
C SER A 64 1.85 -6.14 -5.50
N SER A 65 3.04 -5.59 -5.75
CA SER A 65 3.30 -4.78 -6.94
C SER A 65 3.20 -5.57 -8.26
N LEU A 66 3.69 -6.81 -8.26
CA LEU A 66 3.64 -7.69 -9.44
C LEU A 66 2.22 -8.20 -9.70
N PHE A 67 1.44 -8.44 -8.65
CA PHE A 67 0.02 -8.76 -8.78
C PHE A 67 -0.74 -7.68 -9.56
N HIS A 68 -0.47 -6.39 -9.28
CA HIS A 68 -1.07 -5.28 -10.04
C HIS A 68 -0.62 -5.19 -11.50
N MET A 69 0.43 -5.92 -11.90
CA MET A 69 0.84 -6.12 -13.29
C MET A 69 0.26 -7.41 -13.90
N GLY A 70 -0.59 -8.15 -13.17
CA GLY A 70 -1.13 -9.44 -13.58
C GLY A 70 -0.16 -10.61 -13.41
N LEU A 71 0.90 -10.46 -12.60
CA LEU A 71 1.92 -11.47 -12.38
C LEU A 71 1.83 -12.04 -10.96
N ILE A 72 1.66 -13.35 -10.85
CA ILE A 72 1.59 -14.07 -9.58
C ILE A 72 2.80 -15.02 -9.50
N PHE A 73 3.47 -15.03 -8.35
CA PHE A 73 4.63 -15.90 -8.07
C PHE A 73 4.31 -16.82 -6.88
N PRO A 74 3.68 -17.99 -7.12
CA PRO A 74 3.23 -18.88 -6.04
C PRO A 74 4.37 -19.32 -5.12
N ASP A 75 5.57 -19.52 -5.66
CA ASP A 75 6.75 -19.92 -4.89
C ASP A 75 7.20 -18.85 -3.88
N ALA A 76 7.09 -17.56 -4.25
CA ALA A 76 7.32 -16.47 -3.32
C ALA A 76 6.26 -16.39 -2.22
N GLY A 77 5.00 -16.70 -2.54
CA GLY A 77 3.93 -16.82 -1.55
C GLY A 77 4.14 -17.99 -0.59
N GLN A 78 4.58 -19.14 -1.09
CA GLN A 78 4.95 -20.28 -0.24
C GLN A 78 6.14 -19.96 0.66
N TRP A 79 7.15 -19.28 0.12
CA TRP A 79 8.26 -18.79 0.94
C TRP A 79 7.75 -17.85 2.05
N LEU A 80 6.87 -16.90 1.72
CA LEU A 80 6.31 -15.98 2.70
C LEU A 80 5.55 -16.72 3.80
N LEU A 81 4.69 -17.69 3.45
CA LEU A 81 4.00 -18.54 4.42
C LEU A 81 4.98 -19.33 5.32
N SER A 82 6.07 -19.86 4.76
CA SER A 82 7.08 -20.58 5.53
C SER A 82 7.85 -19.71 6.54
N GLN A 83 7.83 -18.39 6.38
CA GLN A 83 8.42 -17.47 7.35
C GLN A 83 7.50 -17.18 8.54
N LYS A 84 6.21 -17.52 8.42
CA LYS A 84 5.21 -17.27 9.47
C LYS A 84 5.52 -18.12 10.71
N LYS A 85 5.47 -17.49 11.89
CA LYS A 85 5.64 -18.15 13.20
C LYS A 85 4.58 -17.61 14.16
N GLU A 86 3.86 -18.53 14.81
CA GLU A 86 2.86 -18.19 15.85
C GLU A 86 1.86 -17.14 15.36
N GLY A 87 1.27 -17.34 14.18
CA GLY A 87 0.32 -16.36 13.63
C GLY A 87 0.93 -15.12 12.96
N SER A 88 2.24 -14.89 13.01
CA SER A 88 2.82 -13.59 12.61
C SER A 88 4.06 -13.70 11.74
N TRP A 89 4.44 -12.56 11.15
CA TRP A 89 5.75 -12.36 10.56
C TRP A 89 6.58 -11.45 11.45
N ASP A 90 7.77 -11.93 11.83
CA ASP A 90 8.74 -11.24 12.68
C ASP A 90 8.18 -10.72 14.01
N ARG A 91 7.03 -11.26 14.47
CA ARG A 91 6.24 -10.75 15.61
C ARG A 91 6.03 -9.24 15.54
N ASN A 92 5.83 -8.72 14.33
CA ASN A 92 5.78 -7.30 14.04
C ASN A 92 4.50 -6.95 13.27
N VAL A 93 3.79 -5.91 13.72
CA VAL A 93 2.53 -5.47 13.09
C VAL A 93 2.75 -5.01 11.65
N TYR A 94 3.83 -4.28 11.34
CA TYR A 94 4.12 -3.87 9.97
C TYR A 94 4.39 -5.06 9.06
N ASP A 95 5.27 -5.98 9.48
CA ASP A 95 5.66 -7.12 8.64
C ASP A 95 4.47 -8.05 8.43
N THR A 96 3.69 -8.31 9.47
CA THR A 96 2.45 -9.10 9.39
C THR A 96 1.43 -8.45 8.47
N THR A 97 1.25 -7.14 8.56
CA THR A 97 0.30 -6.41 7.72
C THR A 97 0.68 -6.46 6.24
N TYR A 98 1.96 -6.21 5.90
CA TYR A 98 2.43 -6.31 4.52
C TYR A 98 2.29 -7.75 3.99
N SER A 99 2.64 -8.75 4.80
CA SER A 99 2.50 -10.16 4.42
C SER A 99 1.06 -10.53 4.14
N LEU A 100 0.12 -10.16 5.00
CA LEU A 100 -1.31 -10.42 4.80
C LEU A 100 -1.86 -9.75 3.54
N ILE A 101 -1.45 -8.51 3.23
CA ILE A 101 -1.84 -7.84 1.99
C ILE A 101 -1.34 -8.63 0.77
N ALA A 102 -0.06 -9.02 0.78
CA ALA A 102 0.55 -9.76 -0.31
C ALA A 102 -0.10 -11.14 -0.53
N LEU A 103 -0.39 -11.86 0.56
CA LEU A 103 -1.10 -13.14 0.51
C LEU A 103 -2.51 -12.97 -0.06
N ALA A 104 -3.26 -11.96 0.39
CA ALA A 104 -4.59 -11.67 -0.14
C ALA A 104 -4.57 -11.33 -1.64
N ASP A 105 -3.57 -10.56 -2.09
CA ASP A 105 -3.37 -10.28 -3.53
C ASP A 105 -3.12 -11.57 -4.35
N MET A 106 -2.58 -12.62 -3.74
CA MET A 106 -2.44 -13.93 -4.37
C MET A 106 -3.66 -14.85 -4.17
N GLY A 107 -4.74 -14.36 -3.55
CA GLY A 107 -5.93 -15.15 -3.22
C GLY A 107 -5.73 -16.12 -2.06
N ILE A 108 -4.72 -15.89 -1.21
CA ILE A 108 -4.42 -16.71 -0.03
C ILE A 108 -4.98 -16.02 1.21
N HIS A 109 -6.02 -16.62 1.78
CA HIS A 109 -6.63 -16.17 3.04
C HIS A 109 -5.92 -16.77 4.25
N ASP A 110 -5.60 -15.92 5.23
CA ASP A 110 -4.93 -16.31 6.48
C ASP A 110 -5.66 -15.77 7.72
N PRO A 111 -6.69 -16.49 8.21
CA PRO A 111 -7.44 -16.09 9.40
C PRO A 111 -6.62 -16.04 10.68
N GLU A 112 -5.62 -16.93 10.82
CA GLU A 112 -4.74 -16.95 12.00
C GLU A 112 -3.86 -15.69 12.03
N GLY A 113 -3.36 -15.25 10.87
CA GLY A 113 -2.64 -13.99 10.76
C GLY A 113 -3.51 -12.76 11.03
N CYS A 114 -4.77 -12.78 10.57
CA CYS A 114 -5.73 -11.72 10.90
C CYS A 114 -6.02 -11.67 12.40
N ARG A 115 -6.18 -12.84 13.05
CA ARG A 115 -6.36 -12.94 14.51
C ARG A 115 -5.15 -12.37 15.24
N TRP A 116 -3.94 -12.79 14.88
CA TRP A 116 -2.74 -12.27 15.51
C TRP A 116 -2.64 -10.74 15.35
N LEU A 117 -2.93 -10.23 14.15
CA LEU A 117 -2.89 -8.78 13.88
C LEU A 117 -3.90 -8.03 14.74
N PHE A 118 -5.12 -8.55 14.87
CA PHE A 118 -6.16 -7.97 15.73
C PHE A 118 -5.75 -7.95 17.21
N ASP A 119 -5.22 -9.07 17.71
CA ASP A 119 -4.83 -9.21 19.13
C ASP A 119 -3.60 -8.35 19.49
N ASN A 120 -2.74 -8.03 18.51
CA ASN A 120 -1.47 -7.33 18.74
C ASN A 120 -1.44 -5.88 18.21
N TYR A 121 -2.48 -5.44 17.51
CA TYR A 121 -2.62 -4.02 17.16
C TYR A 121 -3.08 -3.23 18.40
N GLY A 122 -2.19 -2.38 18.91
CA GLY A 122 -2.42 -1.58 20.12
C GLY A 122 -1.81 -0.18 20.06
N PRO A 123 -1.81 0.56 21.19
CA PRO A 123 -1.39 1.97 21.25
C PRO A 123 0.01 2.26 20.68
N GLU A 124 0.95 1.31 20.81
CA GLU A 124 2.31 1.45 20.27
C GLU A 124 2.35 1.50 18.72
N TRP A 125 1.33 0.93 18.06
CA TRP A 125 1.19 0.89 16.62
C TRP A 125 0.21 1.96 16.09
N GLU A 126 -0.43 2.73 16.98
CA GLU A 126 -1.49 3.68 16.65
C GLU A 126 -0.92 4.96 15.99
N HIS A 127 -0.53 4.84 14.73
CA HIS A 127 -0.13 5.93 13.84
C HIS A 127 -1.01 5.88 12.57
N PRO A 128 -1.37 7.01 11.94
CA PRO A 128 -2.28 7.01 10.78
C PRO A 128 -1.85 6.05 9.66
N GLY A 129 -0.56 6.04 9.32
CA GLY A 129 -0.03 5.13 8.29
C GLY A 129 -0.12 3.64 8.66
N THR A 130 0.24 3.27 9.90
CA THR A 130 0.16 1.87 10.36
C THR A 130 -1.30 1.42 10.43
N THR A 131 -2.16 2.25 11.01
CA THR A 131 -3.59 1.97 11.19
C THR A 131 -4.29 1.75 9.85
N ALA A 132 -3.98 2.59 8.85
CA ALA A 132 -4.48 2.41 7.50
C ALA A 132 -3.99 1.12 6.83
N LEU A 133 -2.73 0.73 7.05
CA LEU A 133 -2.22 -0.56 6.57
C LEU A 133 -2.97 -1.74 7.24
N VAL A 134 -3.22 -1.68 8.55
CA VAL A 134 -3.98 -2.71 9.29
C VAL A 134 -5.40 -2.87 8.72
N ILE A 135 -6.12 -1.75 8.52
CA ILE A 135 -7.43 -1.76 7.86
C ILE A 135 -7.34 -2.44 6.49
N MET A 136 -6.38 -2.02 5.66
CA MET A 136 -6.19 -2.59 4.33
C MET A 136 -5.92 -4.11 4.38
N ALA A 137 -5.08 -4.60 5.29
CA ALA A 137 -4.83 -6.03 5.43
C ALA A 137 -6.10 -6.81 5.79
N LEU A 138 -6.84 -6.38 6.81
CA LEU A 138 -8.06 -7.06 7.25
C LEU A 138 -9.15 -7.06 6.15
N VAL A 139 -9.33 -5.92 5.47
CA VAL A 139 -10.29 -5.79 4.36
C VAL A 139 -9.92 -6.73 3.21
N LYS A 140 -8.66 -6.75 2.75
CA LYS A 140 -8.23 -7.62 1.65
C LYS A 140 -8.31 -9.10 2.01
N GLN A 141 -8.06 -9.43 3.27
CA GLN A 141 -8.19 -10.79 3.78
C GLN A 141 -9.65 -11.27 3.87
N GLY A 142 -10.64 -10.39 3.64
CA GLY A 142 -12.04 -10.74 3.77
C GLY A 142 -12.41 -11.03 5.21
N ALA A 143 -11.82 -10.31 6.16
CA ALA A 143 -12.06 -10.47 7.59
C ALA A 143 -13.48 -9.97 7.95
N THR A 144 -14.49 -10.81 7.75
CA THR A 144 -15.90 -10.44 7.84
C THR A 144 -16.52 -10.54 9.23
N GLN A 145 -15.80 -11.07 10.23
CA GLN A 145 -16.27 -11.21 11.60
C GLN A 145 -16.59 -9.83 12.21
N ASP A 146 -17.62 -9.77 13.05
CA ASP A 146 -18.14 -8.50 13.59
C ASP A 146 -17.08 -7.71 14.34
N GLU A 147 -16.22 -8.37 15.12
CA GLU A 147 -15.12 -7.70 15.85
C GLU A 147 -14.10 -7.01 14.92
N TYR A 148 -13.86 -7.57 13.73
CA TYR A 148 -12.97 -6.96 12.74
C TYR A 148 -13.66 -5.78 12.07
N ARG A 149 -14.96 -5.89 11.80
CA ARG A 149 -15.77 -4.76 11.29
C ARG A 149 -15.79 -3.61 12.27
N ASP A 150 -16.04 -3.88 13.55
CA ASP A 150 -16.05 -2.88 14.62
C ASP A 150 -14.68 -2.19 14.73
N LEU A 151 -13.59 -2.97 14.66
CA LEU A 151 -12.24 -2.40 14.63
C LEU A 151 -12.03 -1.54 13.38
N ILE A 152 -12.36 -2.03 12.19
CA ILE A 152 -12.19 -1.31 10.92
C ILE A 152 -12.97 0.01 10.96
N ASP A 153 -14.24 -0.01 11.33
CA ASP A 153 -15.11 1.17 11.37
C ASP A 153 -14.66 2.17 12.43
N GLY A 154 -14.27 1.68 13.61
CA GLY A 154 -13.72 2.51 14.68
C GLY A 154 -12.43 3.21 14.25
N ARG A 155 -11.53 2.48 13.57
CA ARG A 155 -10.24 3.01 13.12
C ARG A 155 -10.37 3.90 11.90
N ALA A 156 -11.31 3.65 11.01
CA ALA A 156 -11.64 4.53 9.91
C ALA A 156 -12.13 5.90 10.41
N ARG A 157 -13.03 5.91 11.40
CA ARG A 157 -13.48 7.15 12.07
C ARG A 157 -12.33 7.90 12.72
N TRP A 158 -11.49 7.19 13.48
CA TRP A 158 -10.30 7.79 14.08
C TRP A 158 -9.35 8.39 13.02
N LEU A 159 -9.14 7.73 11.88
CA LEU A 159 -8.33 8.28 10.80
C LEU A 159 -8.90 9.58 10.24
N LEU A 160 -10.22 9.66 10.06
CA LEU A 160 -10.90 10.89 9.62
C LEU A 160 -10.77 12.01 10.65
N GLU A 161 -10.84 11.72 11.94
CA GLU A 161 -10.61 12.69 13.02
C GLU A 161 -9.16 13.21 13.06
N LYS A 162 -8.19 12.40 12.64
CA LYS A 162 -6.77 12.79 12.56
C LYS A 162 -6.42 13.58 11.30
N ARG A 163 -7.38 13.79 10.39
CA ARG A 163 -7.16 14.59 9.19
C ARG A 163 -6.91 16.04 9.57
N GLY A 164 -5.89 16.64 8.95
CA GLY A 164 -5.60 18.07 9.07
C GLY A 164 -6.68 18.94 8.43
N PRO A 165 -6.75 20.23 8.79
CA PRO A 165 -7.75 21.16 8.26
C PRO A 165 -7.61 21.39 6.75
N ASP A 166 -6.45 21.11 6.17
CA ASP A 166 -6.15 21.20 4.75
C ASP A 166 -6.62 19.97 3.96
N GLY A 167 -7.05 18.90 4.63
CA GLY A 167 -7.48 17.64 4.01
C GLY A 167 -6.40 16.56 3.98
N GLY A 168 -5.16 16.88 4.37
CA GLY A 168 -4.05 15.94 4.44
C GLY A 168 -3.89 15.27 5.81
N TRP A 169 -2.95 14.34 5.88
CA TRP A 169 -2.38 13.82 7.14
C TRP A 169 -0.90 14.20 7.21
N LYS A 170 -0.20 13.74 8.25
CA LYS A 170 1.21 14.03 8.60
C LYS A 170 2.16 14.36 7.43
N ASN A 171 2.13 13.58 6.35
CA ASN A 171 2.85 13.86 5.10
C ASN A 171 2.13 13.21 3.91
N ILE A 172 2.59 13.49 2.68
CA ILE A 172 2.00 12.95 1.44
C ILE A 172 1.93 11.41 1.45
N ALA A 173 3.00 10.72 1.85
CA ALA A 173 3.02 9.26 1.86
C ALA A 173 1.99 8.67 2.84
N THR A 174 1.91 9.23 4.05
CA THR A 174 0.92 8.83 5.06
C THR A 174 -0.49 9.11 4.59
N SER A 175 -0.72 10.30 4.03
CA SER A 175 -2.04 10.72 3.52
C SER A 175 -2.53 9.76 2.45
N ASN A 176 -1.67 9.37 1.51
CA ASN A 176 -2.03 8.42 0.47
C ASN A 176 -2.39 7.04 1.00
N ILE A 177 -1.61 6.49 1.94
CA ILE A 177 -1.92 5.18 2.54
C ILE A 177 -3.27 5.24 3.28
N VAL A 178 -3.55 6.34 3.99
CA VAL A 178 -4.84 6.55 4.65
C VAL A 178 -5.97 6.62 3.62
N MET A 179 -5.86 7.46 2.60
CA MET A 179 -6.86 7.57 1.53
C MET A 179 -7.12 6.24 0.84
N GLN A 180 -6.08 5.47 0.52
CA GLN A 180 -6.21 4.13 -0.08
C GLN A 180 -7.04 3.21 0.82
N SER A 181 -6.73 3.15 2.12
CA SER A 181 -7.49 2.30 3.06
C SER A 181 -8.97 2.71 3.18
N LEU A 182 -9.24 4.02 3.23
CA LEU A 182 -10.59 4.56 3.38
C LEU A 182 -11.43 4.40 2.09
N LEU A 183 -10.80 4.51 0.91
CA LEU A 183 -11.44 4.20 -0.37
C LEU A 183 -11.84 2.72 -0.45
N MET A 184 -10.99 1.81 0.04
CA MET A 184 -11.27 0.38 0.02
C MET A 184 -12.46 -0.04 0.88
N ILE A 185 -12.80 0.75 1.91
CA ILE A 185 -13.99 0.51 2.75
C ILE A 185 -15.19 1.39 2.34
N GLY A 186 -15.12 2.06 1.19
CA GLY A 186 -16.25 2.77 0.59
C GLY A 186 -16.47 4.21 1.08
N LEU A 187 -15.53 4.81 1.82
CA LEU A 187 -15.64 6.20 2.33
C LEU A 187 -15.18 7.23 1.30
N ARG A 188 -15.68 7.09 0.07
CA ARG A 188 -15.30 7.93 -1.07
C ARG A 188 -15.73 9.38 -0.87
N GLU A 189 -16.95 9.61 -0.40
CA GLU A 189 -17.53 10.96 -0.30
C GLU A 189 -16.78 11.83 0.73
N GLU A 190 -16.34 11.21 1.81
CA GLU A 190 -15.60 11.78 2.93
C GLU A 190 -14.21 12.26 2.49
N LEU A 191 -13.67 11.69 1.41
CA LEU A 191 -12.32 11.95 0.91
C LEU A 191 -12.24 13.02 -0.18
N LYS A 192 -13.35 13.62 -0.63
CA LYS A 192 -13.33 14.68 -1.66
C LYS A 192 -12.32 15.79 -1.34
N VAL A 193 -12.36 16.31 -0.12
CA VAL A 193 -11.42 17.35 0.35
C VAL A 193 -9.97 16.87 0.34
N SER A 194 -9.72 15.60 0.67
CA SER A 194 -8.38 15.01 0.69
C SER A 194 -7.83 14.78 -0.72
N ILE A 195 -8.69 14.45 -1.68
CA ILE A 195 -8.32 14.33 -3.10
C ILE A 195 -8.03 15.71 -3.70
N ASP A 196 -8.83 16.72 -3.40
CA ASP A 196 -8.58 18.09 -3.84
C ASP A 196 -7.24 18.61 -3.30
N TRP A 197 -6.98 18.38 -2.01
CA TRP A 197 -5.70 18.65 -1.37
C TRP A 197 -4.54 17.94 -2.09
N LEU A 198 -4.68 16.64 -2.36
CA LEU A 198 -3.65 15.86 -3.03
C LEU A 198 -3.37 16.44 -4.43
N MET A 199 -4.41 16.78 -5.19
CA MET A 199 -4.28 17.35 -6.54
C MET A 199 -3.67 18.76 -6.53
N GLN A 200 -3.83 19.53 -5.44
CA GLN A 200 -3.19 20.83 -5.24
C GLN A 200 -1.74 20.72 -4.75
N ALA A 201 -1.40 19.65 -4.04
CA ALA A 201 -0.06 19.41 -3.53
C ALA A 201 0.96 18.96 -4.59
N GLN A 202 0.51 18.73 -5.83
CA GLN A 202 1.42 18.43 -6.94
C GLN A 202 2.27 19.68 -7.27
N ASN A 203 3.58 19.51 -7.37
CA ASN A 203 4.47 20.62 -7.67
C ASN A 203 4.46 21.01 -9.16
N SER A 204 5.19 22.09 -9.51
CA SER A 204 5.29 22.59 -10.89
C SER A 204 5.85 21.57 -11.86
N GLU A 205 6.70 20.65 -11.40
CA GLU A 205 7.30 19.57 -12.20
C GLU A 205 6.36 18.37 -12.37
N GLY A 206 5.20 18.36 -11.70
CA GLY A 206 4.18 17.33 -11.87
C GLY A 206 4.33 16.12 -10.96
N PHE A 207 5.09 16.23 -9.86
CA PHE A 207 5.27 15.13 -8.91
C PHE A 207 4.89 15.55 -7.48
N TRP A 208 4.87 14.59 -6.56
CA TRP A 208 4.62 14.80 -5.14
C TRP A 208 5.81 14.39 -4.28
N GLY A 209 5.96 15.02 -3.11
CA GLY A 209 7.03 14.73 -2.16
C GLY A 209 8.21 15.70 -2.27
N ILE A 210 9.23 15.45 -1.44
CA ILE A 210 10.44 16.26 -1.34
C ILE A 210 11.67 15.34 -1.31
N GLY A 211 12.73 15.75 -2.02
CA GLY A 211 14.01 15.02 -2.04
C GLY A 211 13.84 13.55 -2.46
N GLU A 212 14.51 12.66 -1.72
CA GLU A 212 14.54 11.21 -1.98
C GLU A 212 13.16 10.54 -1.88
N ASP A 213 12.21 11.11 -1.12
CA ASP A 213 10.87 10.52 -0.98
C ASP A 213 9.96 10.77 -2.20
N SER A 214 10.40 11.55 -3.18
CA SER A 214 9.56 12.00 -4.31
C SER A 214 9.05 10.84 -5.17
N ILE A 215 9.85 9.81 -5.40
CA ILE A 215 9.44 8.62 -6.18
C ILE A 215 8.33 7.87 -5.44
N VAL A 216 8.53 7.62 -4.14
CA VAL A 216 7.56 6.89 -3.31
C VAL A 216 6.27 7.67 -3.15
N ALA A 217 6.37 8.96 -2.83
CA ALA A 217 5.22 9.84 -2.65
C ALA A 217 4.40 9.98 -3.94
N SER A 218 5.07 10.15 -5.08
CA SER A 218 4.39 10.23 -6.38
C SER A 218 3.74 8.92 -6.79
N SER A 219 4.41 7.79 -6.57
CA SER A 219 3.83 6.47 -6.79
C SER A 219 2.56 6.26 -5.97
N LEU A 220 2.62 6.57 -4.66
CA LEU A 220 1.48 6.45 -3.75
C LEU A 220 0.33 7.36 -4.17
N SER A 221 0.63 8.57 -4.62
CA SER A 221 -0.37 9.52 -5.14
C SER A 221 -1.07 8.99 -6.38
N LEU A 222 -0.30 8.44 -7.32
CA LEU A 222 -0.85 7.79 -8.52
C LEU A 222 -1.72 6.57 -8.19
N ILE A 223 -1.33 5.74 -7.20
CA ILE A 223 -2.14 4.60 -6.73
C ILE A 223 -3.46 5.10 -6.13
N THR A 224 -3.42 6.10 -5.26
CA THR A 224 -4.62 6.70 -4.65
C THR A 224 -5.56 7.26 -5.70
N LEU A 225 -5.03 8.02 -6.67
CA LEU A 225 -5.83 8.61 -7.73
C LEU A 225 -6.41 7.53 -8.66
N ALA A 226 -5.70 6.44 -8.93
CA ALA A 226 -6.28 5.30 -9.65
C ALA A 226 -7.49 4.73 -8.90
N LEU A 227 -7.36 4.45 -7.61
CA LEU A 227 -8.48 3.98 -6.77
C LEU A 227 -9.63 5.01 -6.73
N TRP A 228 -9.32 6.30 -6.74
CA TRP A 228 -10.34 7.36 -6.82
C TRP A 228 -11.11 7.35 -8.15
N HIS A 229 -10.55 6.82 -9.24
CA HIS A 229 -11.25 6.79 -10.52
C HIS A 229 -11.96 5.46 -10.84
N LEU A 230 -11.81 4.44 -9.99
CA LEU A 230 -12.53 3.15 -10.10
C LEU A 230 -13.96 3.26 -9.54
#